data_AF-A0A9X7J4U0-F1
#
_entry.id   AF-A0A9X7J4U0-F1
#
_cell.length_a   1.000
_cell.length_b   1.000
_cell.length_c   1.000
_cell.angle_alpha   90.00
_cell.angle_beta   90.00
_cell.angle_gamma   90.00
#
_symmetry.space_group_name_H-M   'P 1'
#
loop_
_entity.id
_entity.type
_entity.pdbx_description
1 polymer ?
#
loop_
_entity_poly.entity_id
_entity_poly.type
_entity_poly.pdbx_seq_one_letter_code
_entity_poly.pdbx_strand_id
1 'polypeptide(L)'
;MPKAPENLVLLGRLLFQAFPAVNRELMRWRHLAASSPEPELSQQALASLTFKKFHCQGGSVYATWPPRYRQQILQAIVALQTISDYLDNLCDRAGVLDEKAFRQLHLAFTDALRPGRAEHDYYASYPYRQDGGYLKALVRACRQALMVLPGYKIVQEEILYLADLYCHLQATKHIDITRRQERLQSWLEPLLGQIPAPIYWWELAAATGSTLGIFALIAVAAREELTAPEVTRLKNAYFPWIGGLHILLDYFIDQQEDREGGDLNFCAFYCDEEEAARRLQFFLEQSLEKAQNLPDPAFHLMVVRGLPALYLSDAKVAGQKQASTREAVLRAAGSFSQNLYLLCKTLRWVGVI
;
A
#
# COMPACT_ATOMS: atom_id res chain seq x y z
N MET A 1 24.50 -29.65 5.17
CA MET A 1 24.51 -28.26 4.67
C MET A 1 23.74 -27.38 5.65
N PRO A 2 24.30 -26.29 6.17
CA PRO A 2 23.53 -25.36 7.01
C PRO A 2 22.37 -24.77 6.20
N LYS A 3 21.16 -24.74 6.77
CA LYS A 3 20.02 -24.08 6.15
C LYS A 3 20.29 -22.58 6.10
N ALA A 4 20.08 -21.95 4.95
CA ALA A 4 20.16 -20.49 4.85
C ALA A 4 19.16 -19.84 5.83
N PRO A 5 19.52 -18.70 6.46
CA PRO A 5 18.59 -17.90 7.26
C PRO A 5 17.30 -17.64 6.48
N GLU A 6 16.15 -17.79 7.13
CA GLU A 6 14.83 -17.66 6.51
C GLU A 6 14.65 -16.35 5.73
N ASN A 7 15.16 -15.23 6.28
CA ASN A 7 15.16 -13.93 5.63
C ASN A 7 15.93 -13.90 4.29
N LEU A 8 17.03 -14.64 4.16
CA LEU A 8 17.77 -14.71 2.89
C LEU A 8 17.00 -15.51 1.84
N VAL A 9 16.28 -16.55 2.26
CA VAL A 9 15.41 -17.33 1.37
C VAL A 9 14.25 -16.47 0.86
N LEU A 10 13.59 -15.72 1.75
CA LEU A 10 12.51 -14.80 1.40
C LEU A 10 13.00 -13.68 0.47
N LEU A 11 14.14 -13.06 0.79
CA LEU A 11 14.74 -12.01 -0.05
C LEU A 11 15.13 -12.54 -1.43
N GLY A 12 15.70 -13.75 -1.51
CA GLY A 12 15.99 -14.41 -2.78
C GLY A 12 14.73 -14.66 -3.62
N ARG A 13 13.63 -15.12 -3.01
CA ARG A 13 12.33 -15.26 -3.70
C ARG A 13 11.80 -13.92 -4.18
N LEU A 14 11.91 -12.88 -3.36
CA LEU A 14 11.47 -11.53 -3.71
C LEU A 14 12.19 -11.03 -4.97
N LEU A 15 13.53 -11.04 -4.95
CA LEU A 15 14.35 -10.48 -6.01
C LEU A 15 14.30 -11.31 -7.31
N PHE A 16 14.37 -12.64 -7.20
CA PHE A 16 14.55 -13.49 -8.37
C PHE A 16 13.27 -14.17 -8.87
N GLN A 17 12.17 -14.11 -8.12
CA GLN A 17 10.89 -14.71 -8.52
C GLN A 17 9.77 -13.67 -8.57
N ALA A 18 9.55 -12.95 -7.47
CA ALA A 18 8.44 -12.01 -7.35
C ALA A 18 8.63 -10.77 -8.24
N PHE A 19 9.77 -10.09 -8.19
CA PHE A 19 10.03 -8.91 -9.02
C PHE A 19 9.93 -9.18 -10.54
N PRO A 20 10.54 -10.26 -11.09
CA PRO A 20 10.32 -10.61 -12.49
C PRO A 20 8.86 -10.93 -12.83
N ALA A 21 8.11 -11.54 -11.90
CA ALA A 21 6.69 -11.82 -12.10
C ALA A 21 5.83 -10.55 -12.10
N VAL A 22 6.11 -9.61 -11.19
CA VAL A 22 5.50 -8.27 -11.18
C VAL A 22 5.73 -7.57 -12.52
N ASN A 23 6.97 -7.55 -13.03
CA ASN A 23 7.29 -6.93 -14.31
C ASN A 23 6.46 -7.52 -15.46
N ARG A 24 6.27 -8.85 -15.50
CA ARG A 24 5.44 -9.50 -16.52
C ARG A 24 3.97 -9.08 -16.43
N GLU A 25 3.41 -9.01 -15.23
CA GLU A 25 2.03 -8.57 -15.04
C GLU A 25 1.84 -7.09 -15.39
N LEU A 26 2.74 -6.21 -14.94
CA LEU A 26 2.68 -4.78 -15.27
C LEU A 26 2.85 -4.52 -16.77
N MET A 27 3.69 -5.29 -17.47
CA MET A 27 3.79 -5.19 -18.93
C MET A 27 2.47 -5.55 -19.61
N ARG A 28 1.73 -6.55 -19.13
CA ARG A 28 0.39 -6.87 -19.68
C ARG A 28 -0.58 -5.72 -19.47
N TRP A 29 -0.61 -5.15 -18.26
CA TRP A 29 -1.46 -4.01 -17.95
C TRP A 29 -1.10 -2.77 -18.77
N ARG A 30 0.19 -2.54 -19.04
CA ARG A 30 0.66 -1.45 -19.91
C ARG A 30 0.11 -1.55 -21.33
N HIS A 31 0.09 -2.74 -21.92
CA HIS A 31 -0.46 -2.93 -23.27
C HIS A 31 -1.97 -2.62 -23.30
N LEU A 32 -2.71 -3.05 -22.28
CA LEU A 32 -4.14 -2.78 -22.19
C LEU A 32 -4.43 -1.29 -21.97
N ALA A 33 -3.71 -0.63 -21.06
CA ALA A 33 -3.82 0.81 -20.81
C ALA A 33 -3.52 1.66 -22.05
N ALA A 34 -2.50 1.27 -22.83
CA ALA A 34 -2.13 1.95 -24.08
C ALA A 34 -3.18 1.81 -25.20
N SER A 35 -4.10 0.85 -25.08
CA SER A 35 -5.18 0.62 -26.04
C SER A 35 -6.47 1.39 -25.68
N SER A 36 -6.47 2.17 -24.61
CA SER A 36 -7.62 2.98 -24.18
C SER A 36 -7.93 4.07 -25.23
N PRO A 37 -9.20 4.22 -25.67
CA PRO A 37 -9.58 5.24 -26.63
C PRO A 37 -9.63 6.65 -26.03
N GLU A 38 -9.75 6.77 -24.69
CA GLU A 38 -9.73 8.04 -23.97
C GLU A 38 -8.28 8.42 -23.59
N PRO A 39 -7.72 9.52 -24.14
CA PRO A 39 -6.32 9.88 -23.94
C PRO A 39 -5.97 10.16 -22.48
N GLU A 40 -6.84 10.86 -21.75
CA GLU A 40 -6.60 11.20 -20.34
C GLU A 40 -6.50 9.92 -19.48
N LEU A 41 -7.44 8.99 -19.64
CA LEU A 41 -7.41 7.72 -18.90
C LEU A 41 -6.18 6.88 -19.26
N SER A 42 -5.80 6.84 -20.54
CA SER A 42 -4.58 6.15 -20.98
C SER A 42 -3.32 6.76 -20.38
N GLN A 43 -3.20 8.09 -20.42
CA GLN A 43 -2.07 8.83 -19.87
C GLN A 43 -1.92 8.56 -18.37
N GLN A 44 -3.02 8.67 -17.61
CA GLN A 44 -2.97 8.46 -16.15
C GLN A 44 -2.66 7.00 -15.78
N ALA A 45 -3.19 6.02 -16.52
CA ALA A 45 -2.87 4.60 -16.31
C ALA A 45 -1.41 4.28 -16.64
N LEU A 46 -0.87 4.82 -17.75
CA LEU A 46 0.52 4.60 -18.14
C LEU A 46 1.50 5.32 -17.19
N ALA A 47 1.13 6.50 -16.70
CA ALA A 47 1.90 7.22 -15.68
C ALA A 47 1.96 6.43 -14.38
N SER A 48 0.83 5.94 -13.85
CA SER A 48 0.81 5.15 -12.61
C SER A 48 1.64 3.87 -12.73
N LEU A 49 1.52 3.13 -13.84
CA LEU A 49 2.34 1.93 -14.10
C LEU A 49 3.85 2.22 -14.19
N THR A 50 4.23 3.42 -14.62
CA THR A 50 5.64 3.80 -14.80
C THR A 50 6.25 4.28 -13.49
N PHE A 51 5.59 5.22 -12.80
CA PHE A 51 6.16 5.92 -11.66
C PHE A 51 5.83 5.27 -10.30
N LYS A 52 4.78 4.43 -10.23
CA LYS A 52 4.34 3.76 -8.99
C LYS A 52 4.62 2.25 -8.98
N LYS A 53 5.43 1.76 -9.91
CA LYS A 53 5.83 0.34 -10.03
C LYS A 53 6.33 -0.27 -8.72
N PHE A 54 7.06 0.51 -7.92
CA PHE A 54 7.65 0.04 -6.67
C PHE A 54 6.59 -0.41 -5.65
N HIS A 55 5.37 0.12 -5.68
CA HIS A 55 4.26 -0.35 -4.82
C HIS A 55 3.93 -1.82 -5.10
N CYS A 56 3.81 -2.21 -6.37
CA CYS A 56 3.58 -3.60 -6.75
C CYS A 56 4.76 -4.50 -6.38
N GLN A 57 6.00 -4.00 -6.53
CA GLN A 57 7.19 -4.74 -6.13
C GLN A 57 7.23 -4.96 -4.61
N GLY A 58 6.99 -3.92 -3.82
CA GLY A 58 6.89 -4.01 -2.36
C GLY A 58 5.78 -4.97 -1.93
N GLY A 59 4.57 -4.82 -2.47
CA GLY A 59 3.44 -5.72 -2.20
C GLY A 59 3.71 -7.17 -2.59
N SER A 60 4.55 -7.44 -3.60
CA SER A 60 4.86 -8.81 -4.02
C SER A 60 5.59 -9.65 -2.96
N VAL A 61 6.11 -9.03 -1.89
CA VAL A 61 6.70 -9.73 -0.74
C VAL A 61 5.74 -10.75 -0.12
N TYR A 62 4.44 -10.44 -0.10
CA TYR A 62 3.40 -11.32 0.43
C TYR A 62 3.21 -12.60 -0.39
N ALA A 63 3.55 -12.59 -1.68
CA ALA A 63 3.54 -13.78 -2.52
C ALA A 63 4.73 -14.73 -2.23
N THR A 64 5.72 -14.29 -1.44
CA THR A 64 6.88 -15.13 -1.08
C THR A 64 6.67 -15.98 0.18
N TRP A 65 5.64 -15.63 0.96
CA TRP A 65 5.35 -16.21 2.27
C TRP A 65 4.73 -17.61 2.17
N PRO A 66 3.52 -17.80 1.61
CA PRO A 66 2.97 -19.14 1.44
C PRO A 66 3.66 -19.90 0.29
N PRO A 67 3.84 -21.22 0.42
CA PRO A 67 4.40 -22.04 -0.66
C PRO A 67 3.41 -22.32 -1.80
N ARG A 68 2.11 -22.41 -1.48
CA ARG A 68 1.03 -22.63 -2.44
C ARG A 68 0.39 -21.30 -2.82
N TYR A 69 -0.30 -21.26 -3.96
CA TYR A 69 -1.04 -20.10 -4.46
C TYR A 69 -0.23 -18.80 -4.69
N ARG A 70 1.11 -18.88 -4.73
CA ARG A 70 2.01 -17.72 -4.91
C ARG A 70 1.66 -16.87 -6.13
N GLN A 71 1.36 -17.53 -7.25
CA GLN A 71 1.00 -16.85 -8.48
C GLN A 71 -0.30 -16.06 -8.33
N GLN A 72 -1.31 -16.65 -7.69
CA GLN A 72 -2.61 -16.02 -7.49
C GLN A 72 -2.53 -14.88 -6.48
N ILE A 73 -1.79 -15.03 -5.39
CA ILE A 73 -1.52 -13.94 -4.46
C ILE A 73 -0.83 -12.78 -5.19
N LEU A 74 0.21 -13.06 -5.99
CA LEU A 74 0.90 -12.03 -6.76
C LEU A 74 -0.03 -11.34 -7.76
N GLN A 75 -0.85 -12.09 -8.49
CA GLN A 75 -1.83 -11.54 -9.43
C GLN A 75 -2.86 -10.65 -8.74
N ALA A 76 -3.40 -11.10 -7.59
CA ALA A 76 -4.37 -10.32 -6.82
C ALA A 76 -3.75 -9.01 -6.31
N ILE A 77 -2.54 -9.07 -5.75
CA ILE A 77 -1.82 -7.91 -5.23
C ILE A 77 -1.47 -6.93 -6.35
N VAL A 78 -0.88 -7.40 -7.45
CA VAL A 78 -0.50 -6.52 -8.57
C VAL A 78 -1.73 -5.86 -9.18
N ALA A 79 -2.81 -6.61 -9.41
CA ALA A 79 -4.05 -6.04 -9.94
C ALA A 79 -4.65 -5.01 -8.98
N LEU A 80 -4.77 -5.32 -7.69
CA LEU A 80 -5.36 -4.41 -6.69
C LEU A 80 -4.52 -3.14 -6.50
N GLN A 81 -3.19 -3.27 -6.43
CA GLN A 81 -2.30 -2.12 -6.30
C GLN A 81 -2.32 -1.26 -7.57
N THR A 82 -2.37 -1.89 -8.76
CA THR A 82 -2.52 -1.16 -10.03
C THR A 82 -3.84 -0.39 -10.09
N ILE A 83 -4.95 -0.94 -9.54
CA ILE A 83 -6.21 -0.20 -9.37
C ILE A 83 -5.96 1.01 -8.46
N SER A 84 -5.42 0.80 -7.26
CA SER A 84 -5.10 1.87 -6.30
C SER A 84 -4.32 3.02 -6.95
N ASP A 85 -3.19 2.71 -7.58
CA ASP A 85 -2.29 3.72 -8.15
C ASP A 85 -2.93 4.46 -9.34
N TYR A 86 -3.72 3.76 -10.15
CA TYR A 86 -4.48 4.37 -11.24
C TYR A 86 -5.58 5.29 -10.73
N LEU A 87 -6.37 4.85 -9.74
CA LEU A 87 -7.44 5.66 -9.18
C LEU A 87 -6.90 6.90 -8.45
N ASP A 88 -5.77 6.77 -7.75
CA ASP A 88 -5.07 7.89 -7.13
C ASP A 88 -4.67 8.94 -8.19
N ASN A 89 -4.04 8.53 -9.30
CA ASN A 89 -3.75 9.45 -10.41
C ASN A 89 -5.00 10.13 -10.99
N LEU A 90 -6.10 9.40 -11.14
CA LEU A 90 -7.37 9.97 -11.62
C LEU A 90 -7.95 10.99 -10.63
N CYS A 91 -7.79 10.78 -9.33
CA CYS A 91 -8.28 11.73 -8.33
C CYS A 91 -7.39 12.97 -8.25
N ASP A 92 -6.09 12.81 -8.48
CA ASP A 92 -5.08 13.81 -8.21
C ASP A 92 -4.73 14.68 -9.44
N ARG A 93 -4.64 14.08 -10.63
CA ARG A 93 -4.02 14.72 -11.80
C ARG A 93 -4.97 15.03 -12.96
N ALA A 94 -6.19 14.52 -12.93
CA ALA A 94 -7.15 14.67 -14.03
C ALA A 94 -8.03 15.95 -13.96
N GLY A 95 -7.75 16.85 -13.00
CA GLY A 95 -8.48 18.12 -12.85
C GLY A 95 -9.92 17.99 -12.33
N VAL A 96 -10.25 16.88 -11.68
CA VAL A 96 -11.57 16.62 -11.07
C VAL A 96 -11.49 16.90 -9.57
N LEU A 97 -12.52 17.48 -8.96
CA LEU A 97 -12.60 17.74 -7.51
C LEU A 97 -13.97 17.33 -6.93
N ASP A 98 -14.57 16.27 -7.49
CA ASP A 98 -15.88 15.76 -7.08
C ASP A 98 -15.74 14.47 -6.27
N GLU A 99 -16.00 14.56 -4.97
CA GLU A 99 -15.98 13.44 -4.04
C GLU A 99 -16.91 12.30 -4.47
N LYS A 100 -18.07 12.60 -5.06
CA LYS A 100 -19.00 11.57 -5.55
C LYS A 100 -18.36 10.79 -6.71
N ALA A 101 -17.67 11.49 -7.60
CA ALA A 101 -16.95 10.88 -8.71
C ALA A 101 -15.81 9.99 -8.20
N PHE A 102 -15.06 10.44 -7.20
CA PHE A 102 -14.01 9.64 -6.57
C PHE A 102 -14.55 8.41 -5.85
N ARG A 103 -15.66 8.54 -5.11
CA ARG A 103 -16.33 7.39 -4.49
C ARG A 103 -16.82 6.38 -5.53
N GLN A 104 -17.33 6.85 -6.67
CA GLN A 104 -17.74 6.00 -7.78
C GLN A 104 -16.54 5.20 -8.36
N LEU A 105 -15.40 5.85 -8.57
CA LEU A 105 -14.17 5.20 -9.04
C LEU A 105 -13.72 4.10 -8.06
N HIS A 106 -13.72 4.41 -6.76
CA HIS A 106 -13.26 3.50 -5.70
C HIS A 106 -14.18 2.28 -5.47
N LEU A 107 -15.36 2.25 -6.09
CA LEU A 107 -16.13 1.00 -6.20
C LEU A 107 -15.31 -0.09 -6.90
N ALA A 108 -14.41 0.25 -7.83
CA ALA A 108 -13.54 -0.75 -8.47
C ALA A 108 -12.62 -1.45 -7.47
N PHE A 109 -12.04 -0.70 -6.52
CA PHE A 109 -11.17 -1.25 -5.49
C PHE A 109 -11.92 -2.22 -4.57
N THR A 110 -13.10 -1.82 -4.08
CA THR A 110 -13.92 -2.70 -3.22
C THR A 110 -14.53 -3.87 -3.99
N ASP A 111 -14.89 -3.68 -5.25
CA ASP A 111 -15.39 -4.75 -6.11
C ASP A 111 -14.33 -5.80 -6.40
N ALA A 112 -13.07 -5.41 -6.61
CA ALA A 112 -11.95 -6.33 -6.82
C ALA A 112 -11.81 -7.35 -5.66
N LEU A 113 -12.21 -6.95 -4.46
CA LEU A 113 -12.17 -7.75 -3.23
C LEU A 113 -13.47 -8.55 -2.96
N ARG A 114 -14.43 -8.54 -3.90
CA ARG A 114 -15.70 -9.29 -3.82
C ARG A 114 -15.86 -10.25 -5.00
N PRO A 115 -15.25 -11.45 -4.94
CA PRO A 115 -15.51 -12.49 -5.93
C PRO A 115 -17.01 -12.79 -6.05
N GLY A 116 -17.52 -12.87 -7.28
CA GLY A 116 -18.92 -13.22 -7.56
C GLY A 116 -19.94 -12.07 -7.54
N ARG A 117 -19.54 -10.83 -7.21
CA ARG A 117 -20.45 -9.67 -7.31
C ARG A 117 -20.48 -9.11 -8.72
N ALA A 118 -21.63 -8.60 -9.16
CA ALA A 118 -21.73 -7.82 -10.39
C ALA A 118 -20.78 -6.60 -10.35
N GLU A 119 -20.21 -6.24 -11.50
CA GLU A 119 -19.38 -5.04 -11.65
C GLU A 119 -20.26 -3.80 -11.76
N HIS A 120 -19.87 -2.72 -11.09
CA HIS A 120 -20.47 -1.41 -11.29
C HIS A 120 -19.94 -0.76 -12.58
N ASP A 121 -20.62 0.30 -13.02
CA ASP A 121 -20.03 1.28 -13.93
C ASP A 121 -19.17 2.26 -13.12
N TYR A 122 -17.86 2.00 -13.05
CA TYR A 122 -16.92 2.78 -12.22
C TYR A 122 -16.77 4.24 -12.66
N TYR A 123 -17.16 4.57 -13.90
CA TYR A 123 -17.06 5.93 -14.44
C TYR A 123 -18.40 6.67 -14.49
N ALA A 124 -19.47 6.11 -13.92
CA ALA A 124 -20.83 6.66 -14.04
C ALA A 124 -20.95 8.13 -13.59
N SER A 125 -20.17 8.53 -12.57
CA SER A 125 -20.12 9.90 -12.05
C SER A 125 -18.83 10.63 -12.41
N TYR A 126 -17.98 10.06 -13.28
CA TYR A 126 -16.68 10.62 -13.66
C TYR A 126 -16.76 11.22 -15.10
N PRO A 127 -16.03 12.30 -15.40
CA PRO A 127 -16.11 12.96 -16.71
C PRO A 127 -15.54 12.11 -17.86
N TYR A 128 -14.48 11.34 -17.58
CA TYR A 128 -13.86 10.42 -18.54
C TYR A 128 -14.38 9.00 -18.33
N ARG A 129 -14.79 8.29 -19.38
CA ARG A 129 -15.55 7.03 -19.21
C ARG A 129 -15.06 5.82 -20.01
N GLN A 130 -14.29 6.03 -21.07
CA GLN A 130 -13.96 4.96 -22.01
C GLN A 130 -12.50 4.53 -21.88
N ASP A 131 -12.20 3.71 -20.87
CA ASP A 131 -10.85 3.18 -20.63
C ASP A 131 -10.50 1.91 -21.45
N GLY A 132 -11.33 1.55 -22.43
CA GLY A 132 -11.19 0.32 -23.20
C GLY A 132 -11.42 -0.98 -22.39
N GLY A 133 -12.01 -0.89 -21.20
CA GLY A 133 -12.24 -2.01 -20.30
C GLY A 133 -11.06 -2.32 -19.36
N TYR A 134 -10.06 -1.43 -19.29
CA TYR A 134 -8.85 -1.60 -18.48
C TYR A 134 -9.14 -1.85 -17.00
N LEU A 135 -9.91 -0.98 -16.35
CA LEU A 135 -10.26 -1.05 -14.93
C LEU A 135 -11.10 -2.29 -14.62
N LYS A 136 -12.05 -2.63 -15.50
CA LYS A 136 -12.84 -3.87 -15.37
C LYS A 136 -11.95 -5.11 -15.51
N ALA A 137 -10.96 -5.10 -16.40
CA ALA A 137 -10.03 -6.22 -16.55
C ALA A 137 -9.16 -6.43 -15.28
N LEU A 138 -8.68 -5.34 -14.67
CA LEU A 138 -7.97 -5.41 -13.39
C LEU A 138 -8.85 -5.98 -12.27
N VAL A 139 -10.09 -5.49 -12.15
CA VAL A 139 -11.07 -5.99 -11.16
C VAL A 139 -11.31 -7.50 -11.34
N ARG A 140 -11.50 -7.95 -12.59
CA ARG A 140 -11.70 -9.37 -12.90
C ARG A 140 -10.47 -10.22 -12.55
N ALA A 141 -9.27 -9.76 -12.89
CA ALA A 141 -8.04 -10.47 -12.59
C ALA A 141 -7.85 -10.65 -11.08
N CYS A 142 -8.12 -9.60 -10.30
CA CYS A 142 -8.09 -9.68 -8.83
C CYS A 142 -9.11 -10.71 -8.32
N ARG A 143 -10.39 -10.58 -8.73
CA ARG A 143 -11.46 -11.51 -8.32
C ARG A 143 -11.16 -12.97 -8.64
N GLN A 144 -10.68 -13.25 -9.85
CA GLN A 144 -10.33 -14.60 -10.29
C GLN A 144 -9.22 -15.20 -9.44
N ALA A 145 -8.18 -14.41 -9.14
CA ALA A 145 -7.09 -14.85 -8.28
C ALA A 145 -7.53 -15.11 -6.84
N LEU A 146 -8.44 -14.28 -6.29
CA LEU A 146 -8.96 -14.45 -4.93
C LEU A 146 -9.94 -15.64 -4.81
N MET A 147 -10.69 -15.95 -5.87
CA MET A 147 -11.71 -17.01 -5.86
C MET A 147 -11.15 -18.41 -5.57
N VAL A 148 -9.87 -18.65 -5.88
CA VAL A 148 -9.23 -19.95 -5.67
C VAL A 148 -8.55 -20.09 -4.30
N LEU A 149 -8.48 -19.02 -3.51
CA LEU A 149 -7.83 -19.04 -2.20
C LEU A 149 -8.78 -19.68 -1.17
N PRO A 150 -8.39 -20.80 -0.54
CA PRO A 150 -9.31 -21.59 0.30
C PRO A 150 -9.85 -20.82 1.51
N GLY A 151 -9.02 -19.97 2.12
CA GLY A 151 -9.38 -19.15 3.28
C GLY A 151 -10.01 -17.80 2.95
N TYR A 152 -10.28 -17.47 1.68
CA TYR A 152 -10.69 -16.09 1.31
C TYR A 152 -11.98 -15.65 2.01
N LYS A 153 -12.96 -16.55 2.11
CA LYS A 153 -14.24 -16.27 2.78
C LYS A 153 -14.06 -15.84 4.25
N ILE A 154 -13.01 -16.31 4.92
CA ILE A 154 -12.75 -16.03 6.33
C ILE A 154 -12.13 -14.64 6.51
N VAL A 155 -11.30 -14.19 5.55
CA VAL A 155 -10.65 -12.87 5.61
C VAL A 155 -11.48 -11.75 4.99
N GLN A 156 -12.52 -12.09 4.20
CA GLN A 156 -13.19 -11.14 3.32
C GLN A 156 -13.78 -9.94 4.05
N GLU A 157 -14.42 -10.13 5.20
CA GLU A 157 -15.02 -9.04 5.97
C GLU A 157 -13.94 -8.04 6.44
N GLU A 158 -12.84 -8.54 6.97
CA GLU A 158 -11.74 -7.71 7.49
C GLU A 158 -10.96 -7.02 6.37
N ILE A 159 -10.82 -7.66 5.21
CA ILE A 159 -10.29 -7.04 3.98
C ILE A 159 -11.18 -5.88 3.55
N LEU A 160 -12.50 -6.08 3.54
CA LEU A 160 -13.45 -5.05 3.10
C LEU A 160 -13.53 -3.88 4.08
N TYR A 161 -13.34 -4.13 5.37
CA TYR A 161 -13.20 -3.07 6.37
C TYR A 161 -12.00 -2.17 6.07
N LEU A 162 -10.81 -2.75 5.87
CA LEU A 162 -9.61 -1.97 5.51
C LEU A 162 -9.76 -1.27 4.16
N ALA A 163 -10.38 -1.92 3.19
CA ALA A 163 -10.64 -1.33 1.87
C ALA A 163 -11.59 -0.14 1.95
N ASP A 164 -12.61 -0.18 2.81
CA ASP A 164 -13.52 0.94 3.00
C ASP A 164 -12.81 2.15 3.64
N LEU A 165 -11.94 1.91 4.63
CA LEU A 165 -11.10 2.95 5.21
C LEU A 165 -10.18 3.60 4.17
N TYR A 166 -9.52 2.78 3.36
CA TYR A 166 -8.67 3.24 2.26
C TYR A 166 -9.46 4.07 1.25
N CYS A 167 -10.61 3.57 0.77
CA CYS A 167 -11.43 4.27 -0.22
C CYS A 167 -11.99 5.59 0.32
N HIS A 168 -12.37 5.65 1.60
CA HIS A 168 -12.80 6.89 2.24
C HIS A 168 -11.69 7.94 2.29
N LEU A 169 -10.49 7.53 2.69
CA LEU A 169 -9.33 8.43 2.69
C LEU A 169 -9.08 8.97 1.28
N GLN A 170 -8.98 8.08 0.29
CA GLN A 170 -8.63 8.45 -1.07
C GLN A 170 -9.70 9.35 -1.71
N ALA A 171 -10.98 9.10 -1.46
CA ALA A 171 -12.03 9.98 -1.96
C ALA A 171 -12.04 11.36 -1.28
N THR A 172 -11.65 11.44 0.00
CA THR A 172 -11.74 12.68 0.77
C THR A 172 -10.48 13.54 0.66
N LYS A 173 -9.29 12.95 0.53
CA LYS A 173 -8.02 13.72 0.51
C LYS A 173 -7.83 14.57 -0.75
N HIS A 174 -8.49 14.20 -1.85
CA HIS A 174 -8.38 14.87 -3.16
C HIS A 174 -9.50 15.89 -3.45
N ILE A 175 -10.40 16.16 -2.51
CA ILE A 175 -11.40 17.22 -2.68
C ILE A 175 -10.75 18.60 -2.47
N ASP A 176 -11.54 19.66 -2.64
CA ASP A 176 -11.14 21.04 -2.37
C ASP A 176 -10.29 21.21 -1.09
N ILE A 177 -9.15 21.88 -1.24
CA ILE A 177 -8.10 22.00 -0.22
C ILE A 177 -8.64 22.67 1.07
N THR A 178 -9.62 23.55 0.92
CA THR A 178 -10.20 24.29 2.05
C THR A 178 -11.11 23.43 2.91
N ARG A 179 -11.54 22.26 2.40
CA ARG A 179 -12.52 21.37 3.03
C ARG A 179 -11.95 20.00 3.41
N ARG A 180 -10.90 19.54 2.72
CA ARG A 180 -10.36 18.18 2.89
C ARG A 180 -9.96 17.86 4.34
N GLN A 181 -9.32 18.81 5.03
CA GLN A 181 -8.83 18.59 6.40
C GLN A 181 -9.99 18.41 7.39
N GLU A 182 -10.93 19.35 7.44
CA GLU A 182 -12.08 19.29 8.35
C GLU A 182 -12.87 17.99 8.16
N ARG A 183 -13.14 17.61 6.90
CA ARG A 183 -13.86 16.37 6.59
C ARG A 183 -13.11 15.12 7.03
N LEU A 184 -11.80 15.06 6.83
CA LEU A 184 -10.98 13.94 7.30
C LEU A 184 -11.01 13.87 8.84
N GLN A 185 -10.86 15.00 9.53
CA GLN A 185 -10.91 15.04 10.99
C GLN A 185 -12.25 14.55 11.53
N SER A 186 -13.37 15.06 11.01
CA SER A 186 -14.72 14.64 11.44
C SER A 186 -14.99 13.15 11.19
N TRP A 187 -14.47 12.60 10.09
CA TRP A 187 -14.61 11.17 9.79
C TRP A 187 -13.76 10.31 10.72
N LEU A 188 -12.54 10.75 11.05
CA LEU A 188 -11.58 9.97 11.82
C LEU A 188 -11.80 10.07 13.33
N GLU A 189 -12.38 11.15 13.84
CA GLU A 189 -12.66 11.34 15.26
C GLU A 189 -13.32 10.14 15.96
N PRO A 190 -14.45 9.57 15.46
CA PRO A 190 -15.06 8.41 16.10
C PRO A 190 -14.19 7.13 16.04
N LEU A 191 -13.35 6.99 15.02
CA LEU A 191 -12.41 5.86 14.89
C LEU A 191 -11.22 6.04 15.84
N LEU A 192 -10.72 7.26 15.98
CA LEU A 192 -9.64 7.63 16.88
C LEU A 192 -10.02 7.31 18.33
N GLY A 193 -11.26 7.62 18.74
CA GLY A 193 -11.77 7.28 20.07
C GLY A 193 -11.85 5.78 20.39
N GLN A 194 -11.77 4.90 19.40
CA GLN A 194 -11.76 3.44 19.57
C GLN A 194 -10.35 2.85 19.69
N ILE A 195 -9.31 3.65 19.42
CA ILE A 195 -7.92 3.20 19.46
C ILE A 195 -7.31 3.60 20.81
N PRO A 196 -7.03 2.66 21.71
CA PRO A 196 -6.51 2.94 23.05
C PRO A 196 -5.00 3.22 23.01
N ALA A 197 -4.57 4.17 22.18
CA ALA A 197 -3.18 4.55 22.04
C ALA A 197 -3.04 6.04 21.67
N PRO A 198 -1.93 6.69 22.07
CA PRO A 198 -1.72 8.10 21.80
C PRO A 198 -1.25 8.28 20.35
N ILE A 199 -2.19 8.27 19.41
CA ILE A 199 -1.97 8.59 17.99
C ILE A 199 -2.71 9.87 17.60
N TYR A 200 -2.15 10.62 16.67
CA TYR A 200 -2.79 11.82 16.13
C TYR A 200 -3.75 11.45 15.00
N TRP A 201 -4.69 12.36 14.68
CA TRP A 201 -5.67 12.11 13.61
C TRP A 201 -4.99 11.91 12.25
N TRP A 202 -3.91 12.63 11.95
CA TRP A 202 -3.16 12.48 10.68
C TRP A 202 -2.36 11.18 10.62
N GLU A 203 -1.96 10.63 11.77
CA GLU A 203 -1.31 9.30 11.83
C GLU A 203 -2.33 8.19 11.61
N LEU A 204 -3.55 8.35 12.14
CA LEU A 204 -4.64 7.45 11.82
C LEU A 204 -5.03 7.57 10.33
N ALA A 205 -5.07 8.79 9.78
CA ALA A 205 -5.29 9.02 8.35
C ALA A 205 -4.21 8.34 7.50
N ALA A 206 -2.93 8.43 7.89
CA ALA A 206 -1.86 7.68 7.23
C ALA A 206 -2.12 6.17 7.30
N ALA A 207 -2.49 5.65 8.47
CA ALA A 207 -2.75 4.22 8.65
C ALA A 207 -3.90 3.68 7.77
N THR A 208 -4.94 4.47 7.51
CA THR A 208 -6.05 4.07 6.61
C THR A 208 -5.63 4.04 5.14
N GLY A 209 -4.55 4.73 4.77
CA GLY A 209 -4.04 4.78 3.39
C GLY A 209 -3.22 3.56 2.95
N SER A 210 -2.97 2.59 3.83
CA SER A 210 -2.09 1.46 3.54
C SER A 210 -2.84 0.25 2.98
N THR A 211 -2.30 -0.34 1.91
CA THR A 211 -2.78 -1.61 1.34
C THR A 211 -2.14 -2.85 1.97
N LEU A 212 -1.12 -2.70 2.84
CA LEU A 212 -0.34 -3.83 3.37
C LEU A 212 -1.17 -4.80 4.22
N GLY A 213 -2.13 -4.29 5.01
CA GLY A 213 -3.03 -5.15 5.79
C GLY A 213 -3.91 -6.02 4.89
N ILE A 214 -4.39 -5.47 3.77
CA ILE A 214 -5.15 -6.22 2.77
C ILE A 214 -4.26 -7.30 2.14
N PHE A 215 -3.02 -6.98 1.76
CA PHE A 215 -2.10 -7.96 1.17
C PHE A 215 -1.72 -9.08 2.13
N ALA A 216 -1.51 -8.77 3.40
CA ALA A 216 -1.25 -9.76 4.43
C ALA A 216 -2.43 -10.73 4.59
N LEU A 217 -3.66 -10.20 4.60
CA LEU A 217 -4.89 -10.98 4.66
C LEU A 217 -5.08 -11.86 3.41
N ILE A 218 -4.79 -11.33 2.22
CA ILE A 218 -4.79 -12.13 0.98
C ILE A 218 -3.77 -13.28 1.06
N ALA A 219 -2.58 -13.03 1.60
CA ALA A 219 -1.54 -14.06 1.71
C ALA A 219 -1.94 -15.20 2.66
N VAL A 220 -2.50 -14.89 3.84
CA VAL A 220 -2.95 -15.94 4.77
C VAL A 220 -4.16 -16.70 4.27
N ALA A 221 -4.96 -16.13 3.37
CA ALA A 221 -6.08 -16.82 2.72
C ALA A 221 -5.67 -18.02 1.85
N ALA A 222 -4.37 -18.20 1.56
CA ALA A 222 -3.85 -19.42 0.93
C ALA A 222 -3.90 -20.66 1.84
N ARG A 223 -4.12 -20.49 3.14
CA ARG A 223 -4.23 -21.59 4.13
C ARG A 223 -5.63 -22.21 4.11
N GLU A 224 -5.70 -23.54 4.17
CA GLU A 224 -6.96 -24.28 4.28
C GLU A 224 -7.57 -24.14 5.69
N GLU A 225 -6.70 -24.15 6.72
CA GLU A 225 -7.09 -23.95 8.12
C GLU A 225 -6.68 -22.54 8.56
N LEU A 226 -7.64 -21.62 8.53
CA LEU A 226 -7.51 -20.25 9.01
C LEU A 226 -8.67 -19.93 9.94
N THR A 227 -8.39 -19.34 11.10
CA THR A 227 -9.41 -19.02 12.09
C THR A 227 -9.68 -17.51 12.16
N ALA A 228 -10.92 -17.12 12.46
CA ALA A 228 -11.27 -15.70 12.62
C ALA A 228 -10.39 -14.97 13.66
N PRO A 229 -10.03 -15.55 14.83
CA PRO A 229 -9.11 -14.91 15.76
C PRO A 229 -7.70 -14.66 15.19
N GLU A 230 -7.18 -15.53 14.32
CA GLU A 230 -5.91 -15.28 13.62
C GLU A 230 -6.03 -14.09 12.66
N VAL A 231 -7.14 -14.03 11.91
CA VAL A 231 -7.42 -12.92 10.98
C VAL A 231 -7.50 -11.59 11.72
N THR A 232 -8.23 -11.53 12.83
CA THR A 232 -8.35 -10.31 13.65
C THR A 232 -7.00 -9.90 14.25
N ARG A 233 -6.18 -10.85 14.75
CA ARG A 233 -4.83 -10.54 15.25
C ARG A 233 -3.94 -9.99 14.15
N LEU A 234 -3.98 -10.57 12.95
CA LEU A 234 -3.23 -10.09 11.79
C LEU A 234 -3.66 -8.66 11.41
N LYS A 235 -4.97 -8.42 11.28
CA LYS A 235 -5.51 -7.08 11.01
C LYS A 235 -5.03 -6.07 12.04
N ASN A 236 -5.13 -6.37 13.33
CA ASN A 236 -4.78 -5.44 14.42
C ASN A 236 -3.27 -5.16 14.52
N ALA A 237 -2.43 -6.05 13.97
CA ALA A 237 -1.00 -5.77 13.82
C ALA A 237 -0.73 -4.83 12.65
N TYR A 238 -1.43 -5.02 11.52
CA TYR A 238 -1.25 -4.19 10.34
C TYR A 238 -1.93 -2.82 10.45
N PHE A 239 -3.11 -2.75 11.04
CA PHE A 239 -3.87 -1.52 11.26
C PHE A 239 -4.04 -1.26 12.76
N PRO A 240 -3.62 -0.10 13.29
CA PRO A 240 -3.07 1.05 12.56
C PRO A 240 -1.54 1.01 12.39
N TRP A 241 -0.83 0.03 12.96
CA TRP A 241 0.62 0.15 13.20
C TRP A 241 1.50 0.03 11.95
N ILE A 242 1.56 -1.17 11.34
CA ILE A 242 2.45 -1.39 10.18
C ILE A 242 1.99 -0.54 8.99
N GLY A 243 0.69 -0.35 8.84
CA GLY A 243 0.08 0.51 7.83
C GLY A 243 0.39 1.99 8.05
N GLY A 244 0.33 2.47 9.29
CA GLY A 244 0.70 3.84 9.64
C GLY A 244 2.19 4.10 9.40
N LEU A 245 3.06 3.18 9.82
CA LEU A 245 4.50 3.28 9.53
C LEU A 245 4.76 3.36 8.03
N HIS A 246 4.10 2.51 7.24
CA HIS A 246 4.23 2.48 5.79
C HIS A 246 3.93 3.84 5.15
N ILE A 247 2.77 4.41 5.46
CA ILE A 247 2.31 5.64 4.80
C ILE A 247 2.97 6.89 5.39
N LEU A 248 3.32 6.89 6.68
CA LEU A 248 4.11 7.99 7.25
C LEU A 248 5.52 8.04 6.63
N LEU A 249 6.13 6.90 6.31
CA LEU A 249 7.41 6.88 5.58
C LEU A 249 7.26 7.39 4.15
N ASP A 250 6.17 7.06 3.47
CA ASP A 250 5.83 7.55 2.13
C ASP A 250 5.69 9.08 2.11
N TYR A 251 4.81 9.65 2.94
CA TYR A 251 4.68 11.10 3.08
C TYR A 251 5.98 11.76 3.56
N PHE A 252 6.80 11.09 4.37
CA PHE A 252 8.06 11.67 4.83
C PHE A 252 9.05 11.90 3.68
N ILE A 253 9.09 11.01 2.69
CA ILE A 253 9.99 11.15 1.53
C ILE A 253 9.44 12.11 0.47
N ASP A 254 8.13 12.29 0.40
CA ASP A 254 7.45 13.10 -0.63
C ASP A 254 7.17 14.56 -0.21
N GLN A 255 7.58 14.98 1.00
CA GLN A 255 7.30 16.33 1.53
C GLN A 255 7.64 17.50 0.59
N GLN A 256 8.73 17.40 -0.18
CA GLN A 256 9.11 18.47 -1.11
C GLN A 256 8.21 18.48 -2.34
N GLU A 257 7.90 17.29 -2.90
CA GLU A 257 7.01 17.13 -4.04
C GLU A 257 5.59 17.58 -3.69
N ASP A 258 5.07 17.14 -2.54
CA ASP A 258 3.73 17.50 -2.10
C ASP A 258 3.60 19.01 -1.84
N ARG A 259 4.65 19.65 -1.31
CA ARG A 259 4.68 21.10 -1.13
C ARG A 259 4.64 21.85 -2.46
N GLU A 260 5.36 21.35 -3.47
CA GLU A 260 5.36 21.93 -4.82
C GLU A 260 4.03 21.67 -5.56
N GLY A 261 3.41 20.52 -5.33
CA GLY A 261 2.13 20.11 -5.91
C GLY A 261 0.90 20.73 -5.22
N GLY A 262 1.02 21.22 -3.99
CA GLY A 262 -0.12 21.65 -3.16
C GLY A 262 -0.89 20.49 -2.52
N ASP A 263 -0.26 19.31 -2.48
CA ASP A 263 -0.87 18.06 -2.04
C ASP A 263 -0.91 17.97 -0.51
N LEU A 264 -1.84 17.19 0.03
CA LEU A 264 -1.97 17.01 1.48
C LEU A 264 -0.87 16.08 1.96
N ASN A 265 0.09 16.57 2.74
CA ASN A 265 1.12 15.75 3.35
C ASN A 265 0.89 15.58 4.86
N PHE A 266 0.76 14.34 5.34
CA PHE A 266 0.50 14.11 6.77
C PHE A 266 1.68 14.43 7.69
N CYS A 267 2.92 14.38 7.20
CA CYS A 267 4.08 14.78 7.99
C CYS A 267 4.14 16.30 8.22
N ALA A 268 3.44 17.11 7.41
CA ALA A 268 3.37 18.55 7.59
C ALA A 268 2.56 18.99 8.83
N PHE A 269 1.82 18.07 9.47
CA PHE A 269 1.09 18.35 10.72
C PHE A 269 1.93 18.21 11.99
N TYR A 270 3.14 17.64 11.90
CA TYR A 270 4.07 17.67 13.02
C TYR A 270 4.63 19.07 13.24
N CYS A 271 4.90 19.41 14.50
CA CYS A 271 5.44 20.72 14.86
C CYS A 271 6.82 20.97 14.22
N ASP A 272 7.66 19.93 14.20
CA ASP A 272 9.02 19.95 13.66
C ASP A 272 9.50 18.55 13.25
N GLU A 273 10.70 18.49 12.65
CA GLU A 273 11.32 17.24 12.20
C GLU A 273 11.67 16.30 13.37
N GLU A 274 11.90 16.84 14.58
CA GLU A 274 12.21 16.04 15.76
C GLU A 274 10.96 15.29 16.25
N GLU A 275 9.80 15.95 16.27
CA GLU A 275 8.52 15.29 16.51
C GLU A 275 8.24 14.22 15.44
N ALA A 276 8.40 14.55 14.16
CA ALA A 276 8.22 13.57 13.09
C ALA A 276 9.12 12.34 13.28
N ALA A 277 10.40 12.54 13.65
CA ALA A 277 11.34 11.46 13.92
C ALA A 277 10.94 10.59 15.12
N ARG A 278 10.50 11.21 16.23
CA ARG A 278 10.02 10.49 17.41
C ARG A 278 8.77 9.68 17.10
N ARG A 279 7.86 10.24 16.31
CA ARG A 279 6.60 9.57 15.95
C ARG A 279 6.79 8.44 14.94
N LEU A 280 7.67 8.59 13.95
CA LEU A 280 8.08 7.49 13.07
C LEU A 280 8.73 6.34 13.86
N GLN A 281 9.60 6.65 14.83
CA GLN A 281 10.18 5.65 15.72
C GLN A 281 9.12 4.94 16.57
N PHE A 282 8.16 5.69 17.14
CA PHE A 282 7.05 5.11 17.88
C PHE A 282 6.24 4.11 17.03
N PHE A 283 5.89 4.48 15.79
CA PHE A 283 5.18 3.57 14.88
C PHE A 283 6.03 2.35 14.48
N LEU A 284 7.34 2.53 14.33
CA LEU A 284 8.27 1.43 14.06
C LEU A 284 8.35 0.45 15.23
N GLU A 285 8.50 0.94 16.45
CA GLU A 285 8.56 0.12 17.67
C GLU A 285 7.26 -0.66 17.87
N GLN A 286 6.10 0.00 17.75
CA GLN A 286 4.80 -0.66 17.80
C GLN A 286 4.66 -1.71 16.69
N SER A 287 5.08 -1.39 15.46
CA SER A 287 5.04 -2.33 14.33
C SER A 287 5.90 -3.58 14.58
N LEU A 288 7.11 -3.40 15.13
CA LEU A 288 8.01 -4.51 15.49
C LEU A 288 7.42 -5.37 16.60
N GLU A 289 6.87 -4.75 17.64
CA GLU A 289 6.21 -5.44 18.76
C GLU A 289 5.02 -6.28 18.27
N LYS A 290 4.14 -5.70 17.45
CA LYS A 290 2.98 -6.44 16.91
C LYS A 290 3.41 -7.54 15.96
N ALA A 291 4.38 -7.28 15.07
CA ALA A 291 4.91 -8.29 14.15
C ALA A 291 5.56 -9.48 14.88
N GLN A 292 6.27 -9.23 15.98
CA GLN A 292 6.92 -10.27 16.79
C GLN A 292 5.92 -11.24 17.45
N ASN A 293 4.69 -10.77 17.71
CA ASN A 293 3.62 -11.53 18.35
C ASN A 293 2.68 -12.23 17.35
N LEU A 294 2.93 -12.10 16.04
CA LEU A 294 2.19 -12.84 15.01
C LEU A 294 2.76 -14.24 14.80
N PRO A 295 1.96 -15.18 14.27
CA PRO A 295 2.48 -16.40 13.65
C PRO A 295 3.50 -16.06 12.56
N ASP A 296 4.51 -16.91 12.37
CA ASP A 296 5.62 -16.69 11.44
C ASP A 296 6.27 -15.30 11.57
N PRO A 297 6.71 -14.90 12.77
CA PRO A 297 7.15 -13.53 13.04
C PRO A 297 8.33 -13.10 12.17
N ALA A 298 9.15 -14.06 11.70
CA ALA A 298 10.27 -13.78 10.79
C ALA A 298 9.82 -13.05 9.52
N PHE A 299 8.70 -13.46 8.91
CA PHE A 299 8.17 -12.83 7.71
C PHE A 299 7.68 -11.40 8.00
N HIS A 300 6.87 -11.22 9.04
CA HIS A 300 6.32 -9.92 9.41
C HIS A 300 7.40 -8.92 9.84
N LEU A 301 8.39 -9.37 10.61
CA LEU A 301 9.55 -8.56 10.98
C LEU A 301 10.39 -8.18 9.76
N MET A 302 10.51 -9.07 8.76
CA MET A 302 11.18 -8.74 7.51
C MET A 302 10.43 -7.63 6.76
N VAL A 303 9.09 -7.68 6.70
CA VAL A 303 8.27 -6.61 6.11
C VAL A 303 8.49 -5.29 6.85
N VAL A 304 8.33 -5.26 8.18
CA VAL A 304 8.48 -4.04 8.99
C VAL A 304 9.88 -3.44 8.86
N ARG A 305 10.94 -4.26 8.93
CA ARG A 305 12.32 -3.78 8.78
C ARG A 305 12.66 -3.38 7.34
N GLY A 306 11.97 -3.94 6.37
CA GLY A 306 12.09 -3.61 4.96
C GLY A 306 11.50 -2.23 4.61
N LEU A 307 10.48 -1.77 5.35
CA LEU A 307 9.82 -0.49 5.10
C LEU A 307 10.79 0.71 5.22
N PRO A 308 11.47 0.96 6.37
CA PRO A 308 12.46 2.03 6.45
C PRO A 308 13.58 1.89 5.40
N ALA A 309 14.03 0.66 5.14
CA ALA A 309 15.09 0.41 4.17
C ALA A 309 14.68 0.82 2.75
N LEU A 310 13.47 0.45 2.32
CA LEU A 310 12.96 0.72 0.98
C LEU A 310 12.68 2.22 0.78
N TYR A 311 11.90 2.82 1.67
CA TYR A 311 11.47 4.21 1.54
C TYR A 311 12.62 5.20 1.75
N LEU A 312 13.41 5.04 2.81
CA LEU A 312 14.47 6.00 3.10
C LEU A 312 15.67 5.90 2.14
N SER A 313 15.76 4.83 1.34
CA SER A 313 16.76 4.68 0.27
C SER A 313 16.45 5.50 -0.98
N ASP A 314 15.27 6.11 -1.06
CA ASP A 314 14.88 6.95 -2.19
C ASP A 314 15.78 8.20 -2.32
N ALA A 315 16.04 8.60 -3.56
CA ALA A 315 16.87 9.75 -3.87
C ALA A 315 16.24 11.07 -3.37
N LYS A 316 14.92 11.12 -3.22
CA LYS A 316 14.19 12.27 -2.64
C LYS A 316 14.66 12.61 -1.21
N VAL A 317 15.19 11.64 -0.47
CA VAL A 317 15.67 11.79 0.92
C VAL A 317 17.13 12.23 1.00
N ALA A 318 17.76 12.62 -0.12
CA ALA A 318 19.16 13.04 -0.14
C ALA A 318 19.42 14.44 0.45
N GLY A 319 18.36 15.16 0.86
CA GLY A 319 18.46 16.48 1.50
C GLY A 319 19.07 16.42 2.91
N GLN A 320 19.85 17.45 3.27
CA GLN A 320 20.50 17.54 4.59
C GLN A 320 19.50 17.58 5.76
N LYS A 321 18.28 18.07 5.54
CA LYS A 321 17.25 18.23 6.58
C LYS A 321 16.70 16.88 7.07
N GLN A 322 16.35 15.96 6.16
CA GLN A 322 15.82 14.64 6.55
C GLN A 322 16.89 13.62 7.03
N ALA A 323 18.18 13.97 6.97
CA ALA A 323 19.26 13.01 7.21
C ALA A 323 19.28 12.47 8.65
N SER A 324 19.06 13.32 9.65
CA SER A 324 19.05 12.95 11.07
C SER A 324 17.91 11.97 11.39
N THR A 325 16.69 12.28 10.92
CA THR A 325 15.50 11.43 11.06
C THR A 325 15.70 10.09 10.39
N ARG A 326 16.22 10.07 9.15
CA ARG A 326 16.55 8.84 8.43
C ARG A 326 17.50 7.95 9.24
N GLU A 327 18.58 8.52 9.77
CA GLU A 327 19.56 7.77 10.56
C GLU A 327 19.00 7.28 11.89
N ALA A 328 18.14 8.06 12.55
CA ALA A 328 17.48 7.64 13.77
C ALA A 328 16.54 6.45 13.53
N VAL A 329 15.67 6.54 12.51
CA VAL A 329 14.72 5.47 12.16
C VAL A 329 15.46 4.21 11.69
N LEU A 330 16.48 4.32 10.85
CA LEU A 330 17.27 3.16 10.40
C LEU A 330 18.03 2.49 11.55
N ARG A 331 18.55 3.26 12.51
CA ARG A 331 19.18 2.71 13.72
C ARG A 331 18.16 1.98 14.59
N ALA A 332 16.98 2.57 14.81
CA ALA A 332 15.90 1.94 15.57
C ALA A 332 15.40 0.65 14.89
N ALA A 333 15.39 0.59 13.55
CA ALA A 333 15.00 -0.60 12.79
C ALA A 333 16.03 -1.76 12.87
N GLY A 334 17.25 -1.46 13.31
CA GLY A 334 18.32 -2.42 13.55
C GLY A 334 19.17 -2.75 12.32
N SER A 335 20.25 -3.52 12.55
CA SER A 335 21.30 -3.81 11.55
C SER A 335 20.78 -4.48 10.27
N PHE A 336 19.74 -5.33 10.39
CA PHE A 336 19.11 -5.93 9.22
C PHE A 336 18.51 -4.88 8.28
N SER A 337 17.81 -3.87 8.83
CA SER A 337 17.24 -2.77 8.03
C SER A 337 18.33 -1.91 7.40
N GLN A 338 19.43 -1.64 8.11
CA GLN A 338 20.58 -0.90 7.57
C GLN A 338 21.25 -1.64 6.40
N ASN A 339 21.39 -2.96 6.47
CA ASN A 339 21.91 -3.76 5.36
C ASN A 339 20.94 -3.77 4.17
N LEU A 340 19.63 -3.90 4.43
CA LEU A 340 18.61 -3.79 3.39
C LEU A 340 18.60 -2.41 2.74
N TYR A 341 18.83 -1.33 3.50
CA TYR A 341 18.92 0.02 2.99
C TYR A 341 20.05 0.16 1.95
N LEU A 342 21.22 -0.39 2.23
CA LEU A 342 22.35 -0.42 1.29
C LEU A 342 22.02 -1.25 0.03
N LEU A 343 21.34 -2.39 0.22
CA LEU A 343 20.84 -3.19 -0.89
C LEU A 343 19.84 -2.40 -1.75
N CYS A 344 18.85 -1.74 -1.14
CA CYS A 344 17.85 -0.93 -1.86
C CYS A 344 18.51 0.21 -2.63
N LYS A 345 19.51 0.90 -2.06
CA LYS A 345 20.32 1.89 -2.80
C LYS A 345 20.99 1.29 -4.03
N THR A 346 21.54 0.09 -3.90
CA THR A 346 22.19 -0.62 -5.02
C THR A 346 21.16 -1.00 -6.08
N LEU A 347 20.01 -1.54 -5.68
CA LEU A 347 18.92 -1.93 -6.58
C LEU A 347 18.34 -0.73 -7.35
N ARG A 348 18.21 0.44 -6.71
CA ARG A 348 17.82 1.69 -7.36
C ARG A 348 18.88 2.13 -8.39
N TRP A 349 20.15 2.09 -8.01
CA TRP A 349 21.25 2.44 -8.91
C TRP A 349 21.30 1.58 -10.18
N VAL A 350 20.97 0.29 -10.08
CA VAL A 350 20.89 -0.62 -11.25
C VAL A 350 19.50 -0.66 -11.92
N GLY A 351 18.54 0.16 -11.48
CA GLY A 351 17.19 0.24 -12.08
C GLY A 351 16.29 -0.97 -11.84
N VAL A 352 16.51 -1.74 -10.76
CA VAL A 352 15.66 -2.88 -10.39
C VAL A 352 14.39 -2.42 -9.67
N ILE A 353 14.52 -1.45 -8.76
CA ILE A 353 13.41 -0.81 -8.01
C ILE A 353 13.44 0.70 -8.17
#